data_AF-A0A8J2K1P6-F1
#
_entry.id   AF-A0A8J2K1P6-F1
#
_cell.length_a   1.000
_cell.length_b   1.000
_cell.length_c   1.000
_cell.angle_alpha   90.00
_cell.angle_beta   90.00
_cell.angle_gamma   90.00
#
_symmetry.space_group_name_H-M   'P 1'
#
loop_
_entity.id
_entity.type
_entity.pdbx_description
1 polymer ?
#
loop_
_entity_poly.entity_id
_entity_poly.type
_entity_poly.pdbx_seq_one_letter_code
_entity_poly.pdbx_strand_id
1 'polypeptide(L)'
;MHTGNSKGQQTIQDHVTSLEQWRLEMNAVIDALRRESTGLKNQVAQLTQSLGNAQNPPSGFIYVQLPGQVDPNILWPTARWYDISQTYAGLFFRVLGGNSGHFGSLQYENTPRIDRIYTKNYDRLNPPRDSKLEPGRCALVGSGGRGGGWTGIDLCTSGGEIRPTNKAVKIWTRR
;
A
#
# COMPACT_ATOMS: atom_id res chain seq x y z
N MET A 1 -28.19 86.34 -40.63
CA MET A 1 -28.83 85.32 -39.79
C MET A 1 -28.38 83.94 -40.27
N HIS A 2 -27.37 83.35 -39.63
CA HIS A 2 -26.84 82.00 -39.95
C HIS A 2 -26.53 81.26 -38.63
N THR A 3 -27.54 81.11 -37.78
CA THR A 3 -27.40 80.49 -36.44
C THR A 3 -27.93 79.04 -36.38
N GLY A 4 -28.38 78.47 -37.51
CA GLY A 4 -28.96 77.13 -37.56
C GLY A 4 -27.97 75.96 -37.63
N ASN A 5 -26.72 76.20 -38.08
CA ASN A 5 -25.77 75.12 -38.38
C ASN A 5 -24.96 74.64 -37.16
N SER A 6 -24.79 75.47 -36.14
CA SER A 6 -23.94 75.14 -34.98
C SER A 6 -24.56 74.13 -34.03
N LYS A 7 -25.89 74.13 -33.86
CA LYS A 7 -26.58 73.16 -33.00
C LYS A 7 -26.49 71.73 -33.54
N GLY A 8 -26.61 71.56 -34.87
CA GLY A 8 -26.48 70.24 -35.51
C GLY A 8 -25.06 69.68 -35.40
N GLN A 9 -24.04 70.53 -35.56
CA GLN A 9 -22.63 70.12 -35.39
C GLN A 9 -22.31 69.73 -33.94
N GLN A 10 -22.87 70.44 -32.95
CA GLN A 10 -22.69 70.09 -31.54
C GLN A 10 -23.30 68.72 -31.21
N THR A 11 -24.54 68.45 -31.66
CA THR A 11 -25.22 67.16 -31.41
C THR A 11 -24.47 65.98 -32.05
N ILE A 12 -23.88 66.17 -33.22
CA ILE A 12 -23.05 65.13 -33.87
C ILE A 12 -21.77 64.88 -33.04
N GLN A 13 -21.12 65.95 -32.56
CA GLN A 13 -19.91 65.83 -31.75
C GLN A 13 -20.18 65.10 -30.42
N ASP A 14 -21.32 65.38 -29.78
CA ASP A 14 -21.72 64.72 -28.53
C ASP A 14 -21.97 63.21 -28.76
N HIS A 15 -22.62 62.83 -29.87
CA HIS A 15 -22.82 61.43 -30.24
C HIS A 15 -21.50 60.70 -30.55
N VAL A 16 -20.57 61.34 -31.27
CA VAL A 16 -19.25 60.74 -31.55
C VAL A 16 -18.50 60.49 -30.25
N THR A 17 -18.51 61.46 -29.34
CA THR A 17 -17.85 61.34 -28.03
C THR A 17 -18.46 60.20 -27.20
N SER A 18 -19.78 60.06 -27.21
CA SER A 18 -20.48 58.95 -26.54
C SER A 18 -20.12 57.58 -27.12
N LEU A 19 -19.97 57.47 -28.45
CA LEU A 19 -19.58 56.23 -29.10
C LEU A 19 -18.14 55.84 -28.81
N GLU A 20 -17.23 56.82 -28.76
CA GLU A 20 -15.84 56.59 -28.36
C GLU A 20 -15.74 56.14 -26.91
N GLN A 21 -16.50 56.76 -26.02
CA GLN A 21 -16.58 56.35 -24.63
C GLN A 21 -17.09 54.91 -24.50
N TRP A 22 -18.18 54.56 -25.19
CA TRP A 22 -18.71 53.20 -25.17
C TRP A 22 -17.73 52.18 -25.73
N ARG A 23 -16.99 52.52 -26.79
CA ARG A 23 -15.91 51.67 -27.33
C ARG A 23 -14.81 51.41 -26.29
N LEU A 24 -14.42 52.44 -25.53
CA LEU A 24 -13.42 52.29 -24.46
C LEU A 24 -13.93 51.40 -23.33
N GLU A 25 -15.18 51.60 -22.90
CA GLU A 25 -15.82 50.78 -21.88
C GLU A 25 -15.91 49.31 -22.32
N MET A 26 -16.31 49.05 -23.57
CA MET A 26 -16.35 47.70 -24.13
C MET A 26 -14.98 47.03 -24.17
N ASN A 27 -13.93 47.77 -24.57
CA ASN A 27 -12.57 47.22 -24.57
C ASN A 27 -12.12 46.85 -23.15
N ALA A 28 -12.44 47.68 -22.16
CA ALA A 28 -12.13 47.38 -20.76
C ALA A 28 -12.84 46.11 -20.27
N VAL A 29 -14.10 45.90 -20.67
CA VAL A 29 -14.86 44.67 -20.35
C VAL A 29 -14.22 43.45 -21.02
N ILE A 30 -13.85 43.55 -22.29
CA ILE A 30 -13.18 42.46 -23.02
C ILE A 30 -11.86 42.07 -22.32
N ASP A 31 -11.07 43.04 -21.89
CA ASP A 31 -9.80 42.78 -21.21
C ASP A 31 -9.99 42.23 -19.79
N ALA A 32 -11.05 42.63 -19.09
CA ALA A 32 -11.45 42.00 -17.83
C ALA A 32 -11.81 40.53 -18.03
N LEU A 33 -12.67 40.22 -19.01
CA LEU A 33 -13.06 38.84 -19.33
C LEU A 33 -11.87 37.97 -19.75
N ARG A 34 -10.92 38.51 -20.53
CA ARG A 34 -9.70 37.80 -20.92
C ARG A 34 -8.82 37.45 -19.70
N ARG A 35 -8.68 38.39 -18.76
CA ARG A 35 -7.92 38.15 -17.52
C ARG A 35 -8.59 37.09 -16.67
N GLU A 36 -9.90 37.15 -16.49
CA GLU A 36 -10.67 36.16 -15.74
C GLU A 36 -10.57 34.76 -16.40
N SER A 37 -10.76 34.68 -17.73
CA SER A 37 -10.61 33.43 -18.48
C SER A 37 -9.20 32.83 -18.31
N THR A 38 -8.17 33.67 -18.31
CA THR A 38 -6.79 33.22 -18.08
C THR A 38 -6.60 32.73 -16.64
N GLY A 39 -7.16 33.44 -15.66
CA GLY A 39 -7.14 33.04 -14.25
C GLY A 39 -7.80 31.68 -14.03
N LEU A 40 -8.99 31.47 -14.60
CA LEU A 40 -9.72 30.20 -14.53
C LEU A 40 -8.94 29.05 -15.18
N LYS A 41 -8.34 29.28 -16.36
CA LYS A 41 -7.49 28.26 -17.02
C LYS A 41 -6.33 27.83 -16.14
N ASN A 42 -5.67 28.78 -15.48
CA ASN A 42 -4.56 28.49 -14.58
C ASN A 42 -5.03 27.70 -13.34
N GLN A 43 -6.18 28.06 -12.76
CA GLN A 43 -6.76 27.32 -11.63
C GLN A 43 -7.13 25.89 -12.02
N VAL A 44 -7.74 25.68 -13.19
CA VAL A 44 -8.06 24.34 -13.69
C VAL A 44 -6.80 23.50 -13.91
N ALA A 45 -5.73 24.10 -14.46
CA ALA A 45 -4.45 23.42 -14.64
C ALA A 45 -3.83 22.99 -13.30
N GLN A 46 -3.86 23.89 -12.30
CA GLN A 46 -3.38 23.60 -10.95
C GLN A 46 -4.19 22.49 -10.27
N LEU A 47 -5.52 22.54 -10.34
CA LEU A 47 -6.39 21.50 -9.78
C LEU A 47 -6.15 20.15 -10.45
N THR A 48 -6.08 20.12 -11.78
CA THR A 48 -5.80 18.89 -12.53
C THR A 48 -4.45 18.29 -12.12
N GLN A 49 -3.42 19.12 -11.95
CA GLN A 49 -2.11 18.67 -11.50
C GLN A 49 -2.15 18.15 -10.05
N SER A 50 -2.87 18.84 -9.15
CA SER A 50 -3.02 18.42 -7.75
C SER A 50 -3.75 17.08 -7.63
N LEU A 51 -4.77 16.85 -8.46
CA LEU A 51 -5.56 15.62 -8.47
C LEU A 51 -4.74 14.44 -9.01
N GLY A 52 -3.98 14.66 -10.09
CA GLY A 52 -3.08 13.65 -10.66
C GLY A 52 -1.98 13.22 -9.68
N ASN A 53 -1.52 14.14 -8.83
CA ASN A 53 -0.55 13.85 -7.78
C ASN A 53 -1.19 13.15 -6.56
N ALA A 54 -2.42 13.51 -6.19
CA ALA A 54 -3.13 12.93 -5.05
C ALA A 54 -3.60 11.48 -5.28
N GLN A 55 -3.84 11.08 -6.53
CA GLN A 55 -4.29 9.72 -6.84
C GLN A 55 -3.18 8.66 -6.77
N ASN A 56 -1.90 9.06 -6.84
CA ASN A 56 -0.79 8.13 -6.90
C ASN A 56 0.00 8.09 -5.57
N PRO A 57 0.23 6.91 -4.95
CA PRO A 57 1.05 6.76 -3.74
C PRO A 57 2.44 7.35 -3.98
N PRO A 58 3.12 8.10 -3.10
CA PRO A 58 4.36 8.83 -3.40
C PRO A 58 5.51 7.97 -3.97
N SER A 59 6.48 8.57 -4.67
CA SER A 59 7.67 7.83 -5.13
C SER A 59 8.41 7.23 -3.93
N GLY A 60 8.91 6.00 -4.07
CA GLY A 60 9.48 5.21 -2.98
C GLY A 60 8.45 4.45 -2.13
N PHE A 61 7.15 4.62 -2.38
CA PHE A 61 6.11 3.86 -1.70
C PHE A 61 6.23 2.36 -2.01
N ILE A 62 6.11 1.52 -0.97
CA ILE A 62 6.13 0.06 -1.06
C ILE A 62 4.71 -0.48 -1.00
N TYR A 63 4.33 -1.29 -1.98
CA TYR A 63 3.06 -2.00 -2.01
C TYR A 63 3.30 -3.50 -1.91
N VAL A 64 2.66 -4.15 -0.93
CA VAL A 64 2.70 -5.60 -0.74
C VAL A 64 1.42 -6.20 -1.30
N GLN A 65 1.54 -7.00 -2.36
CA GLN A 65 0.44 -7.69 -3.00
C GLN A 65 0.29 -9.09 -2.41
N LEU A 66 -0.78 -9.29 -1.65
CA LEU A 66 -1.17 -10.60 -1.15
C LEU A 66 -1.81 -11.45 -2.27
N PRO A 67 -1.82 -12.78 -2.15
CA PRO A 67 -2.52 -13.64 -3.11
C PRO A 67 -3.98 -13.23 -3.30
N GLY A 68 -4.40 -13.08 -4.56
CA GLY A 68 -5.75 -12.65 -4.93
C GLY A 68 -5.96 -11.13 -4.95
N GLN A 69 -4.97 -10.33 -4.53
CA GLN A 69 -5.03 -8.87 -4.69
C GLN A 69 -4.61 -8.44 -6.10
N VAL A 70 -5.14 -7.29 -6.51
CA VAL A 70 -4.91 -6.69 -7.81
C VAL A 70 -3.47 -6.14 -7.90
N ASP A 71 -2.90 -6.20 -9.11
CA ASP A 71 -1.60 -5.63 -9.46
C ASP A 71 -1.61 -4.10 -9.32
N PRO A 72 -0.57 -3.47 -8.73
CA PRO A 72 -0.57 -2.03 -8.54
C PRO A 72 -0.57 -1.22 -9.85
N ASN A 73 -0.12 -1.79 -10.97
CA ASN A 73 -0.22 -1.14 -12.28
C ASN A 73 -1.68 -1.01 -12.75
N ILE A 74 -2.59 -1.83 -12.23
CA ILE A 74 -4.03 -1.72 -12.50
C ILE A 74 -4.68 -0.72 -11.53
N LEU A 75 -4.28 -0.75 -10.25
CA LEU A 75 -4.80 0.16 -9.23
C LEU A 75 -4.39 1.62 -9.49
N TRP A 76 -3.16 1.84 -9.95
CA TRP A 76 -2.57 3.16 -10.19
C TRP A 76 -1.89 3.20 -11.57
N PRO A 77 -2.66 3.26 -12.66
CA PRO A 77 -2.14 3.10 -14.02
C PRO A 77 -1.24 4.24 -14.49
N THR A 78 -1.29 5.39 -13.83
CA THR A 78 -0.42 6.54 -14.13
C THR A 78 0.88 6.53 -13.33
N ALA A 79 1.02 5.64 -12.34
CA ALA A 79 2.26 5.42 -11.61
C ALA A 79 3.08 4.28 -12.22
N ARG A 80 4.41 4.40 -12.15
CA ARG A 80 5.32 3.35 -12.60
C ARG A 80 5.73 2.47 -11.41
N TRP A 81 5.39 1.19 -11.50
CA TRP A 81 5.70 0.20 -10.47
C TRP A 81 6.77 -0.77 -10.93
N TYR A 82 7.57 -1.24 -9.98
CA TYR A 82 8.63 -2.21 -10.21
C TYR A 82 8.52 -3.33 -9.19
N ASP A 83 8.54 -4.56 -9.68
CA ASP A 83 8.63 -5.75 -8.82
C ASP A 83 10.03 -5.81 -8.20
N ILE A 84 10.08 -5.77 -6.89
CA ILE A 84 11.30 -5.86 -6.07
C ILE A 84 11.23 -7.06 -5.12
N SER A 85 10.38 -8.04 -5.41
CA SER A 85 10.21 -9.24 -4.58
C SER A 85 11.52 -9.98 -4.34
N GLN A 86 12.42 -9.98 -5.34
CA GLN A 86 13.73 -10.62 -5.23
C GLN A 86 14.60 -10.03 -4.10
N THR A 87 14.47 -8.74 -3.80
CA THR A 87 15.19 -8.08 -2.69
C THR A 87 14.78 -8.61 -1.32
N TYR A 88 13.58 -9.19 -1.22
CA TYR A 88 13.01 -9.72 0.02
C TYR A 88 12.83 -11.24 0.00
N ALA A 89 13.30 -11.90 -1.06
CA ALA A 89 13.15 -13.35 -1.20
C ALA A 89 13.85 -14.08 -0.06
N GLY A 90 13.15 -15.06 0.54
CA GLY A 90 13.63 -15.82 1.70
C GLY A 90 13.44 -15.14 3.05
N LEU A 91 12.99 -13.87 3.10
CA LEU A 91 12.61 -13.22 4.35
C LEU A 91 11.21 -13.66 4.80
N PHE A 92 11.04 -13.80 6.12
CA PHE A 92 9.75 -14.03 6.75
C PHE A 92 9.26 -12.75 7.41
N PHE A 93 8.10 -12.26 6.96
CA PHE A 93 7.45 -11.11 7.56
C PHE A 93 6.42 -11.55 8.58
N ARG A 94 6.41 -10.87 9.73
CA ARG A 94 5.38 -11.00 10.75
C ARG A 94 4.78 -9.62 10.98
N VAL A 95 3.45 -9.57 11.07
CA VAL A 95 2.74 -8.34 11.45
C VAL A 95 3.03 -8.06 12.92
N LEU A 96 3.32 -6.80 13.25
CA LEU A 96 3.53 -6.37 14.63
C LEU A 96 2.25 -6.59 15.45
N GLY A 97 2.36 -7.38 16.52
CA GLY A 97 1.23 -7.71 17.41
C GLY A 97 1.26 -9.17 17.91
N GLY A 98 0.75 -9.42 19.12
CA GLY A 98 0.81 -10.74 19.78
C GLY A 98 2.18 -11.04 20.39
N ASN A 99 2.56 -12.34 20.47
CA ASN A 99 3.89 -12.79 20.93
C ASN A 99 5.03 -12.54 19.91
N SER A 100 4.77 -11.79 18.84
CA SER A 100 5.80 -11.42 17.88
C SER A 100 6.76 -10.42 18.54
N GLY A 101 8.07 -10.68 18.44
CA GLY A 101 9.11 -9.83 19.01
C GLY A 101 9.10 -8.39 18.49
N HIS A 102 9.91 -7.54 19.14
CA HIS A 102 10.03 -6.10 18.91
C HIS A 102 10.16 -5.71 17.43
N PHE A 103 9.51 -4.61 17.04
CA PHE A 103 9.65 -4.01 15.71
C PHE A 103 11.12 -3.78 15.36
N GLY A 104 11.51 -4.09 14.13
CA GLY A 104 12.88 -3.86 13.63
C GLY A 104 13.93 -4.85 14.11
N SER A 105 13.60 -5.81 14.98
CA SER A 105 14.51 -6.87 15.40
C SER A 105 14.32 -8.12 14.54
N LEU A 106 15.42 -8.75 14.13
CA LEU A 106 15.37 -10.07 13.49
C LEU A 106 14.85 -11.10 14.48
N GLN A 107 13.81 -11.82 14.10
CA GLN A 107 13.34 -12.99 14.84
C GLN A 107 14.01 -14.21 14.23
N TYR A 108 14.89 -14.86 15.01
CA TYR A 108 15.45 -16.14 14.63
C TYR A 108 14.36 -17.21 14.61
N GLU A 109 14.54 -18.24 13.79
CA GLU A 109 13.57 -19.31 13.60
C GLU A 109 13.05 -19.87 14.93
N ASN A 110 11.73 -19.99 15.05
CA ASN A 110 11.10 -20.72 16.15
C ASN A 110 10.88 -22.16 15.70
N THR A 111 11.66 -23.09 16.24
CA THR A 111 11.39 -24.53 16.22
C THR A 111 10.70 -24.90 17.53
N PRO A 112 9.73 -25.84 17.54
CA PRO A 112 9.20 -26.38 18.79
C PRO A 112 10.36 -26.80 19.68
N ARG A 113 10.57 -26.09 20.79
CA ARG A 113 11.66 -26.40 21.71
C ARG A 113 11.28 -27.69 22.43
N ILE A 114 12.21 -28.64 22.45
CA ILE A 114 12.11 -29.79 23.34
C ILE A 114 12.26 -29.23 24.75
N ASP A 115 11.20 -29.36 25.53
CA ASP A 115 11.12 -28.86 26.90
C ASP A 115 11.43 -29.97 27.89
N ARG A 116 10.94 -31.19 27.60
CA ARG A 116 11.13 -32.35 28.49
C ARG A 116 11.41 -33.61 27.69
N ILE A 117 12.23 -34.47 28.28
CA ILE A 117 12.59 -35.78 27.74
C ILE A 117 12.25 -36.82 28.80
N TYR A 118 11.45 -37.83 28.44
CA TYR A 118 11.11 -38.92 29.33
C TYR A 118 11.57 -40.25 28.74
N THR A 119 12.06 -41.15 29.60
CA THR A 119 12.24 -42.55 29.25
C THR A 119 11.07 -43.33 29.82
N LYS A 120 10.39 -44.13 29.00
CA LYS A 120 9.26 -44.95 29.44
C LYS A 120 9.40 -46.39 28.95
N ASN A 121 8.90 -47.31 29.78
CA ASN A 121 8.67 -48.69 29.40
C ASN A 121 7.22 -48.84 28.95
N TYR A 122 7.02 -49.54 27.84
CA TYR A 122 5.72 -49.80 27.26
C TYR A 122 5.48 -51.31 27.22
N ASP A 123 4.37 -51.72 27.82
CA ASP A 123 3.93 -53.12 27.87
C ASP A 123 3.25 -53.58 26.57
N ARG A 124 3.14 -52.70 25.56
CA ARG A 124 2.42 -52.95 24.31
C ARG A 124 3.33 -53.51 23.23
N LEU A 125 2.87 -54.56 22.55
CA LEU A 125 3.54 -55.19 21.39
C LEU A 125 3.70 -54.24 20.18
N ASN A 126 2.97 -53.12 20.14
CA ASN A 126 3.05 -52.11 19.09
C ASN A 126 3.16 -50.71 19.71
N PRO A 127 4.37 -50.15 19.90
CA PRO A 127 4.51 -48.74 20.22
C PRO A 127 3.95 -47.87 19.08
N PRO A 128 3.37 -46.69 19.37
CA PRO A 128 2.98 -45.75 18.33
C PRO A 128 4.24 -45.36 17.54
N ARG A 129 4.30 -45.74 16.26
CA ARG A 129 5.41 -45.41 15.36
C ARG A 129 5.31 -43.96 14.93
N ASP A 130 6.40 -43.21 15.04
CA ASP A 130 6.62 -41.90 14.43
C ASP A 130 5.45 -40.92 14.58
N SER A 131 5.13 -40.57 15.83
CA SER A 131 4.23 -39.44 16.06
C SER A 131 4.99 -38.15 15.73
N LYS A 132 4.42 -37.33 14.85
CA LYS A 132 4.92 -35.98 14.60
C LYS A 132 5.01 -35.25 15.94
N LEU A 133 6.16 -34.62 16.20
CA LEU A 133 6.35 -33.83 17.41
C LEU A 133 5.54 -32.52 17.30
N GLU A 134 4.28 -32.57 17.71
CA GLU A 134 3.37 -31.43 17.70
C GLU A 134 3.65 -30.46 18.86
N PRO A 135 3.45 -29.14 18.66
CA PRO A 135 3.56 -28.15 19.73
C PRO A 135 2.68 -28.51 20.94
N GLY A 136 3.28 -28.48 22.14
CA GLY A 136 2.58 -28.77 23.39
C GLY A 136 2.25 -30.25 23.61
N ARG A 137 2.77 -31.14 22.76
CA ARG A 137 2.58 -32.59 22.87
C ARG A 137 3.90 -33.32 23.07
N CYS A 138 3.77 -34.58 23.49
CA CYS A 138 4.86 -35.53 23.59
C CYS A 138 4.77 -36.53 22.43
N ALA A 139 5.92 -36.87 21.85
CA ALA A 139 6.04 -37.89 20.81
C ALA A 139 7.17 -38.87 21.14
N LEU A 140 6.95 -40.14 20.84
CA LEU A 140 7.95 -41.20 20.97
C LEU A 140 8.88 -41.17 19.75
N VAL A 141 10.18 -40.98 19.95
CA VAL A 141 11.16 -40.73 18.87
C VAL A 141 12.22 -41.83 18.75
N GLY A 142 12.08 -42.88 19.55
CA GLY A 142 12.92 -44.07 19.48
C GLY A 142 12.41 -45.14 20.43
N SER A 143 12.46 -46.41 20.00
CA SER A 143 12.10 -47.55 20.84
C SER A 143 13.05 -48.72 20.59
N GLY A 144 13.49 -49.38 21.65
CA GLY A 144 14.27 -50.61 21.61
C GLY A 144 13.54 -51.72 22.36
N GLY A 145 13.40 -52.88 21.73
CA GLY A 145 12.73 -54.04 22.32
C GLY A 145 13.73 -55.11 22.75
N ARG A 146 13.61 -55.60 23.99
CA ARG A 146 14.22 -56.87 24.42
C ARG A 146 13.20 -57.64 25.25
N GLY A 147 12.89 -58.87 24.80
CA GLY A 147 12.21 -59.91 25.59
C GLY A 147 11.05 -59.45 26.48
N GLY A 148 9.94 -59.01 25.87
CA GLY A 148 8.66 -58.80 26.57
C GLY A 148 8.25 -57.34 26.82
N GLY A 149 9.09 -56.35 26.48
CA GLY A 149 8.73 -54.94 26.58
C GLY A 149 9.54 -54.03 25.65
N TRP A 150 9.07 -52.80 25.50
CA TRP A 150 9.74 -51.74 24.75
C TRP A 150 10.17 -50.61 25.69
N THR A 151 11.40 -50.14 25.57
CA THR A 151 11.82 -48.89 26.21
C THR A 151 11.98 -47.83 25.14
N GLY A 152 11.46 -46.62 25.38
CA GLY A 152 11.60 -45.54 24.43
C GLY A 152 11.71 -44.16 25.04
N ILE A 153 12.02 -43.19 24.18
CA ILE A 153 12.23 -41.78 24.53
C ILE A 153 11.05 -40.96 24.03
N ASP A 154 10.28 -40.41 24.97
CA ASP A 154 9.27 -39.38 24.69
C ASP A 154 9.95 -38.00 24.72
N LEU A 155 9.93 -37.30 23.59
CA LEU A 155 10.26 -35.88 23.54
C LEU A 155 8.97 -35.09 23.68
N CYS A 156 8.92 -34.17 24.64
CA CYS A 156 7.80 -33.26 24.84
C CYS A 156 8.21 -31.85 24.46
N THR A 157 7.37 -31.18 23.68
CA THR A 157 7.56 -29.77 23.38
C THR A 157 6.76 -28.91 24.35
N SER A 158 7.36 -27.83 24.84
CA SER A 158 6.60 -26.71 25.37
C SER A 158 5.80 -26.13 24.20
N GLY A 159 4.55 -25.70 24.42
CA GLY A 159 3.74 -25.05 23.39
C GLY A 159 4.59 -24.12 22.51
N GLY A 160 4.70 -24.47 21.24
CA GLY A 160 5.40 -23.71 20.23
C GLY A 160 4.41 -22.91 19.39
N GLU A 161 4.86 -21.75 18.91
CA GLU A 161 4.12 -20.99 17.91
C GLU A 161 3.89 -21.89 16.68
N ILE A 162 2.64 -22.14 16.31
CA ILE A 162 2.31 -22.79 15.05
C ILE A 162 2.90 -21.91 13.94
N ARG A 163 3.83 -22.44 13.15
CA ARG A 163 4.35 -21.70 11.99
C ARG A 163 3.15 -21.36 11.09
N PRO A 164 2.91 -20.09 10.76
CA PRO A 164 1.88 -19.73 9.80
C PRO A 164 2.11 -20.50 8.50
N THR A 165 1.02 -20.91 7.83
CA THR A 165 1.12 -21.42 6.47
C THR A 165 1.70 -20.31 5.59
N ASN A 166 2.89 -20.54 5.02
CA ASN A 166 3.54 -19.55 4.18
C ASN A 166 2.78 -19.40 2.86
N LYS A 167 2.49 -18.16 2.47
CA LYS A 167 2.05 -17.81 1.13
C LYS A 167 3.04 -16.82 0.53
N ALA A 168 3.41 -17.03 -0.73
CA ALA A 168 4.21 -16.06 -1.46
C ALA A 168 3.40 -14.78 -1.68
N VAL A 169 4.08 -13.64 -1.55
CA VAL A 169 3.54 -12.31 -1.84
C VAL A 169 4.43 -11.66 -2.90
N LYS A 170 3.93 -10.65 -3.60
CA LYS A 170 4.78 -9.76 -4.41
C LYS A 170 5.00 -8.44 -3.68
N ILE A 171 6.19 -7.88 -3.82
CA ILE A 171 6.53 -6.57 -3.25
C ILE A 171 6.92 -5.65 -4.38
N TRP A 172 6.30 -4.48 -4.40
CA TRP A 172 6.46 -3.49 -5.45
C TRP A 172 6.96 -2.18 -4.87
N THR A 173 7.73 -1.41 -5.65
CA THR A 173 8.05 -0.01 -5.34
C THR A 173 7.54 0.90 -6.44
N ARG A 174 6.97 2.05 -6.07
CA ARG A 174 6.80 3.15 -7.02
C ARG A 174 8.15 3.84 -7.22
N ARG A 175 8.49 4.16 -8.48
CA ARG A 175 9.54 5.15 -8.77
C ARG A 175 9.00 6.25 -9.65
#